data_AF-A0A059X667-F1
#
_entry.id   AF-A0A059X667-F1
#
_cell.length_a   1.000
_cell.length_b   1.000
_cell.length_c   1.000
_cell.angle_alpha   90.00
_cell.angle_beta   90.00
_cell.angle_gamma   90.00
#
_symmetry.space_group_name_H-M   'P 1'
#
loop_
_entity.id
_entity.type
_entity.pdbx_description
1 polymer ?
#
loop_
_entity_poly.entity_id
_entity_poly.type
_entity_poly.pdbx_seq_one_letter_code
_entity_poly.pdbx_strand_id
1 'polypeptide(L)'
;MQGKGVVKFFAILLAIVCIYQLSFTWVAKKVENDAKIYAKGDTAREKIYLDSMSTQPVYPLLNHTYQYCVDRELALGLDLKGGMNVTMQISLVELVKTLSNNNPDPVFNQALTNASALAKTSQSDYITLFVNEYEKLNPNGKLATIFSTRDNQAALKFNSTNSQVEAYLKDEAATAVKQSYTVLNTRIDQFGVTQPNIQLEQNTNRILIELPGVKDHDRVRKLLSGTAKLEFYQTFDNAEVYPLLTNIDNLLAAKSKATDTAKVASTNAKKDTAAAKGGLSLLNKVKKAGKDTSALAKQADLMAQHPLMAVLTPYIYQDQNGQQQLAPGPIVGLSAQKDTAKVNDYLTSPDVKSIIPQNMKFLWSVKPKEKSKIFELYAIKLAGAENGPVLSGDVINDARSDTDPKGNPEVIMT
;
A
#
# COMPACT_ATOMS: atom_id res chain seq x y z
N MET A 1 33.68 -20.69 -56.67
CA MET A 1 34.03 -19.57 -55.75
C MET A 1 32.96 -18.46 -55.68
N GLN A 2 31.73 -18.66 -56.15
CA GLN A 2 30.75 -17.58 -56.38
C GLN A 2 29.89 -17.15 -55.16
N GLY A 3 29.98 -17.81 -54.00
CA GLY A 3 29.26 -17.40 -52.78
C GLY A 3 30.02 -16.42 -51.87
N LYS A 4 31.33 -16.22 -52.08
CA LYS A 4 32.18 -15.47 -51.14
C LYS A 4 31.85 -13.98 -51.04
N GLY A 5 31.34 -13.37 -52.12
CA GLY A 5 30.96 -11.95 -52.14
C GLY A 5 29.69 -11.67 -51.34
N VAL A 6 28.66 -12.50 -51.52
CA VAL A 6 27.38 -12.39 -50.80
C VAL A 6 27.56 -12.65 -49.31
N VAL A 7 28.33 -13.67 -48.93
CA VAL A 7 28.63 -13.96 -47.51
C VAL A 7 29.40 -12.81 -46.86
N LYS A 8 30.38 -12.21 -47.54
CA LYS A 8 31.10 -11.03 -47.03
C LYS A 8 30.19 -9.81 -46.88
N PHE A 9 29.27 -9.57 -47.83
CA PHE A 9 28.30 -8.49 -47.75
C PHE A 9 27.39 -8.64 -46.53
N PHE A 10 26.78 -9.82 -46.32
CA PHE A 10 25.94 -10.06 -45.15
C PHE A 10 26.72 -10.02 -43.83
N ALA A 11 27.98 -10.49 -43.80
CA ALA A 11 28.82 -10.40 -42.62
C ALA A 11 29.14 -8.94 -42.25
N ILE A 12 29.42 -8.08 -43.23
CA ILE A 12 29.64 -6.65 -43.00
C ILE A 12 28.36 -5.98 -42.51
N LEU A 13 27.21 -6.30 -43.12
CA LEU A 13 25.91 -5.73 -42.73
C LEU A 13 25.55 -6.15 -41.30
N LEU A 14 25.75 -7.42 -40.95
CA LEU A 14 25.57 -7.92 -39.58
C LEU A 14 26.51 -7.21 -38.60
N ALA A 15 27.79 -7.03 -38.95
CA ALA A 15 28.74 -6.32 -38.10
C ALA A 15 28.32 -4.86 -37.85
N ILE A 16 27.80 -4.16 -38.86
CA ILE A 16 27.26 -2.80 -38.71
C ILE A 16 26.06 -2.80 -37.77
N VAL A 17 25.13 -3.76 -37.91
CA VAL A 17 23.98 -3.90 -37.01
C VAL A 17 24.43 -4.19 -35.58
N CYS A 18 25.42 -5.06 -35.38
CA CYS A 18 25.97 -5.34 -34.06
C CYS A 18 26.61 -4.11 -33.42
N ILE A 19 27.39 -3.32 -34.18
CA ILE A 19 27.99 -2.08 -33.70
C ILE A 19 26.90 -1.07 -33.31
N TYR A 20 25.83 -0.97 -34.11
CA TYR A 20 24.69 -0.11 -33.81
C TYR A 20 23.94 -0.56 -32.53
N GLN A 21 23.80 -1.86 -32.29
CA GLN A 21 23.18 -2.34 -31.05
C GLN A 21 24.09 -2.11 -29.83
N LEU A 22 25.41 -2.31 -29.98
CA LEU A 22 26.37 -2.10 -28.90
C LEU A 22 26.56 -0.62 -28.55
N SER A 23 26.38 0.30 -29.50
CA SER A 23 26.54 1.74 -29.26
C SER A 23 25.55 2.28 -28.23
N PHE A 24 24.34 1.72 -28.13
CA PHE A 24 23.37 2.09 -27.10
C PHE A 24 23.91 1.89 -25.69
N THR A 25 24.60 0.77 -25.46
CA THR A 25 25.22 0.46 -24.15
C THR A 25 26.31 1.47 -23.80
N TRP A 26 27.07 1.94 -24.79
CA TRP A 26 28.12 2.94 -24.56
C TRP A 26 27.54 4.32 -24.24
N VAL A 27 26.48 4.73 -24.96
CA VAL A 27 25.77 5.99 -24.73
C VAL A 27 25.08 6.00 -23.37
N ALA A 28 24.39 4.92 -22.99
CA ALA A 28 23.74 4.80 -21.69
C ALA A 28 24.76 4.91 -20.54
N LYS A 29 25.86 4.13 -20.60
CA LYS A 29 26.94 4.18 -19.61
C LYS A 29 27.58 5.56 -19.47
N LYS A 30 27.66 6.33 -20.56
CA LYS A 30 28.19 7.70 -20.51
C LYS A 30 27.32 8.59 -19.61
N VAL A 31 26.00 8.59 -19.84
CA VAL A 31 25.05 9.37 -19.04
C VAL A 31 25.03 8.90 -17.58
N GLU A 32 25.10 7.60 -17.34
CA GLU A 32 25.21 7.05 -15.98
C GLU A 32 26.49 7.51 -15.26
N ASN A 33 27.62 7.55 -15.96
CA ASN A 33 28.87 8.04 -15.37
C ASN A 33 28.82 9.54 -15.07
N ASP A 34 28.22 10.34 -15.95
CA ASP A 34 27.99 11.76 -15.71
C ASP A 34 27.10 11.97 -14.47
N ALA A 35 26.06 11.14 -14.31
CA ALA A 35 25.19 11.14 -13.13
C ALA A 35 25.96 10.80 -11.84
N LYS A 36 26.84 9.79 -11.87
CA LYS A 36 27.68 9.42 -10.71
C LYS A 36 28.63 10.54 -10.31
N ILE A 37 29.23 11.21 -11.29
CA ILE A 37 30.11 12.37 -11.06
C ILE A 37 29.32 13.52 -10.43
N TYR A 38 28.13 13.82 -10.94
CA TYR A 38 27.23 14.84 -10.40
C TYR A 38 26.81 14.52 -8.95
N ALA A 39 26.48 13.25 -8.69
CA ALA A 39 25.96 12.78 -7.42
C ALA A 39 27.00 12.76 -6.28
N LYS A 40 28.28 12.57 -6.59
CA LYS A 40 29.36 12.44 -5.59
C LYS A 40 29.05 11.39 -4.50
N GLY A 41 28.40 10.30 -4.89
CA GLY A 41 28.00 9.22 -3.97
C GLY A 41 26.61 9.37 -3.33
N ASP A 42 25.90 10.48 -3.57
CA ASP A 42 24.51 10.66 -3.13
C ASP A 42 23.54 10.02 -4.12
N THR A 43 22.97 8.87 -3.75
CA THR A 43 22.03 8.10 -4.59
C THR A 43 20.76 8.85 -4.94
N ALA A 44 20.30 9.80 -4.11
CA ALA A 44 19.11 10.60 -4.41
C ALA A 44 19.39 11.65 -5.49
N ARG A 45 20.56 12.28 -5.43
CA ARG A 45 21.00 13.24 -6.47
C ARG A 45 21.29 12.57 -7.81
N GLU A 46 21.91 11.40 -7.77
CA GLU A 46 22.13 10.60 -8.98
C GLU A 46 20.81 10.29 -9.68
N LYS A 47 19.81 9.88 -8.92
CA LYS A 47 18.48 9.59 -9.43
C LYS A 47 17.81 10.83 -10.05
N ILE A 48 17.83 11.97 -9.36
CA ILE A 48 17.24 13.21 -9.87
C ILE A 48 17.88 13.60 -11.21
N TYR A 49 19.20 13.43 -11.33
CA TYR A 49 19.91 13.67 -12.58
C TYR A 49 19.43 12.73 -13.70
N LEU A 50 19.41 11.43 -13.44
CA LEU A 50 18.96 10.43 -14.42
C LEU A 50 17.50 10.62 -14.84
N ASP A 51 16.62 10.93 -13.89
CA ASP A 51 15.21 11.24 -14.13
C ASP A 51 15.08 12.47 -15.04
N SER A 52 15.89 13.51 -14.82
CA SER A 52 15.89 14.72 -15.66
C SER A 52 16.40 14.48 -17.09
N MET A 53 17.26 13.47 -17.26
CA MET A 53 17.86 13.12 -18.55
C MET A 53 17.04 12.09 -19.34
N SER A 54 16.07 11.40 -18.72
CA SER A 54 15.34 10.28 -19.33
C SER A 54 14.69 10.61 -20.68
N THR A 55 14.15 11.82 -20.81
CA THR A 55 13.48 12.31 -22.03
C THR A 55 14.39 13.13 -22.95
N GLN A 56 15.63 13.41 -22.53
CA GLN A 56 16.55 14.22 -23.33
C GLN A 56 17.19 13.37 -24.44
N PRO A 57 17.37 13.91 -25.65
CA PRO A 57 18.11 13.24 -26.71
C PRO A 57 19.60 13.18 -26.33
N VAL A 58 20.15 11.96 -26.25
CA VAL A 58 21.55 11.74 -25.83
C VAL A 58 22.37 10.99 -26.89
N TYR A 59 21.71 10.37 -27.87
CA TYR A 59 22.40 9.61 -28.90
C TYR A 59 23.00 10.53 -29.98
N PRO A 60 24.28 10.36 -30.39
CA PRO A 60 24.98 11.38 -31.20
C PRO A 60 24.48 11.56 -32.64
N LEU A 61 23.89 10.53 -33.24
CA LEU A 61 23.55 10.48 -34.68
C LEU A 61 22.04 10.49 -34.96
N LEU A 62 21.25 10.14 -33.96
CA LEU A 62 19.80 9.97 -34.03
C LEU A 62 19.22 10.60 -32.77
N ASN A 63 18.06 11.25 -32.84
CA ASN A 63 17.45 11.92 -31.69
C ASN A 63 16.82 10.94 -30.67
N HIS A 64 17.49 9.83 -30.40
CA HIS A 64 17.06 8.86 -29.40
C HIS A 64 17.29 9.41 -28.00
N THR A 65 16.28 9.25 -27.14
CA THR A 65 16.33 9.69 -25.75
C THR A 65 17.20 8.78 -24.90
N TYR A 66 17.57 9.23 -23.69
CA TYR A 66 18.28 8.38 -22.74
C TYR A 66 17.49 7.10 -22.44
N GLN A 67 16.19 7.20 -22.18
CA GLN A 67 15.34 6.04 -21.94
C GLN A 67 15.38 5.05 -23.11
N TYR A 68 15.31 5.52 -24.36
CA TYR A 68 15.39 4.65 -25.53
C TYR A 68 16.72 3.89 -25.62
N CYS A 69 17.84 4.54 -25.29
CA CYS A 69 19.16 3.90 -25.30
C CYS A 69 19.26 2.84 -24.20
N VAL A 70 18.69 3.14 -23.02
CA VAL A 70 18.64 2.23 -21.88
C VAL A 70 17.79 0.99 -22.18
N ASP A 71 16.64 1.14 -22.84
CA ASP A 71 15.77 0.00 -23.19
C ASP A 71 16.43 -0.98 -24.18
N ARG A 72 17.45 -0.52 -24.92
CA ARG A 72 18.17 -1.28 -25.96
C ARG A 72 19.61 -1.61 -25.59
N GLU A 73 20.04 -1.27 -24.39
CA GLU A 73 21.38 -1.65 -23.94
C GLU A 73 21.48 -3.17 -23.74
N LEU A 74 22.73 -3.65 -23.71
CA LEU A 74 23.00 -5.06 -23.50
C LEU A 74 22.61 -5.45 -22.06
N ALA A 75 21.77 -6.48 -21.95
CA ALA A 75 21.36 -7.05 -20.67
C ALA A 75 22.56 -7.69 -19.96
N LEU A 76 23.21 -6.91 -19.09
CA LEU A 76 24.39 -7.36 -18.34
C LEU A 76 24.04 -8.40 -17.25
N GLY A 77 22.75 -8.58 -16.93
CA GLY A 77 22.30 -9.47 -15.87
C GLY A 77 22.71 -8.98 -14.48
N LEU A 78 22.30 -9.73 -13.45
CA LEU A 78 22.55 -9.37 -12.05
C LEU A 78 24.04 -9.39 -11.71
N ASP A 79 24.79 -10.37 -12.22
CA ASP A 79 26.20 -10.57 -11.88
C ASP A 79 27.09 -9.40 -12.34
N LEU A 80 26.83 -8.85 -13.53
CA LEU A 80 27.65 -7.77 -14.09
C LEU A 80 27.09 -6.37 -13.79
N LYS A 81 25.76 -6.21 -13.64
CA LYS A 81 25.14 -4.91 -13.35
C LYS A 81 24.97 -4.65 -11.85
N GLY A 82 25.04 -5.69 -11.02
CA GLY A 82 24.56 -5.65 -9.63
C GLY A 82 23.05 -5.46 -9.57
N GLY A 83 22.47 -5.51 -8.38
CA GLY A 83 21.02 -5.35 -8.20
C GLY A 83 20.47 -6.27 -7.12
N MET A 84 19.24 -6.77 -7.33
CA MET A 84 18.53 -7.57 -6.34
C MET A 84 18.03 -8.90 -6.92
N ASN A 85 18.21 -9.99 -6.17
CA ASN A 85 17.53 -11.27 -6.40
C ASN A 85 16.56 -11.53 -5.24
N VAL A 86 15.32 -11.86 -5.56
CA VAL A 86 14.25 -12.14 -4.59
C VAL A 86 13.52 -13.40 -5.00
N THR A 87 13.38 -14.34 -4.06
CA THR A 87 12.45 -15.46 -4.19
C THR A 87 11.21 -15.18 -3.38
N MET A 88 10.07 -15.09 -4.06
CA MET A 88 8.75 -14.92 -3.46
C MET A 88 8.05 -16.27 -3.42
N GLN A 89 7.34 -16.59 -2.34
CA GLN A 89 6.52 -17.81 -2.24
C GLN A 89 5.12 -17.44 -1.77
N ILE A 90 4.10 -18.07 -2.35
CA ILE A 90 2.73 -17.93 -1.86
C ILE A 90 2.55 -18.72 -0.58
N SER A 91 1.92 -18.07 0.41
CA SER A 91 1.53 -18.73 1.65
C SER A 91 0.35 -19.66 1.41
N LEU A 92 0.63 -20.93 1.16
CA LEU A 92 -0.40 -21.96 1.01
C LEU A 92 -1.21 -22.15 2.30
N VAL A 93 -0.60 -21.90 3.46
CA VAL A 93 -1.30 -21.92 4.76
C VAL A 93 -2.44 -20.88 4.77
N GLU A 94 -2.13 -19.64 4.39
CA GLU A 94 -3.10 -18.54 4.40
C GLU A 94 -4.11 -18.69 3.27
N LEU A 95 -3.72 -19.24 2.12
CA LEU A 95 -4.65 -19.60 1.05
C LEU A 95 -5.69 -20.62 1.54
N VAL A 96 -5.25 -21.73 2.13
CA VAL A 96 -6.15 -22.79 2.63
C VAL A 96 -7.05 -22.26 3.74
N LYS A 97 -6.56 -21.41 4.65
CA LYS A 97 -7.41 -20.74 5.64
C LYS A 97 -8.44 -19.81 4.99
N THR A 98 -8.03 -19.00 4.03
CA THR A 98 -8.91 -18.03 3.37
C THR A 98 -10.03 -18.75 2.60
N LEU A 99 -9.70 -19.81 1.85
CA LEU A 99 -10.67 -20.64 1.13
C LEU A 99 -11.66 -21.35 2.08
N SER A 100 -11.29 -21.58 3.33
CA SER A 100 -12.18 -22.11 4.38
C SER A 100 -13.05 -21.05 5.07
N ASN A 101 -12.99 -19.78 4.62
CA ASN A 101 -13.57 -18.63 5.31
C ASN A 101 -13.08 -18.49 6.76
N ASN A 102 -11.76 -18.62 6.98
CA ASN A 102 -11.11 -18.54 8.29
C ASN A 102 -11.74 -19.49 9.33
N ASN A 103 -11.96 -20.75 8.95
CA ASN A 103 -12.69 -21.70 9.78
C ASN A 103 -12.03 -21.87 11.18
N PRO A 104 -12.79 -21.72 12.28
CA PRO A 104 -12.25 -21.80 13.64
C PRO A 104 -12.05 -23.24 14.15
N ASP A 105 -12.37 -24.28 13.36
CA ASP A 105 -12.26 -25.68 13.78
C ASP A 105 -10.83 -26.00 14.31
N PRO A 106 -10.72 -26.45 15.58
CA PRO A 106 -9.43 -26.82 16.17
C PRO A 106 -8.69 -27.91 15.40
N VAL A 107 -9.41 -28.90 14.87
CA VAL A 107 -8.80 -30.02 14.13
C VAL A 107 -8.22 -29.53 12.80
N PHE A 108 -8.96 -28.69 12.10
CA PHE A 108 -8.51 -28.02 10.88
C PHE A 108 -7.25 -27.18 11.12
N ASN A 109 -7.26 -26.33 12.15
CA ASN A 109 -6.11 -25.47 12.47
C ASN A 109 -4.90 -26.28 12.96
N GLN A 110 -5.12 -27.40 13.65
CA GLN A 110 -4.06 -28.32 14.02
C GLN A 110 -3.47 -29.03 12.79
N ALA A 111 -4.30 -29.46 11.83
CA ALA A 111 -3.85 -30.07 10.58
C ALA A 111 -2.96 -29.11 9.77
N LEU A 112 -3.34 -27.83 9.67
CA LEU A 112 -2.50 -26.80 9.04
C LEU A 112 -1.14 -26.64 9.74
N THR A 113 -1.14 -26.67 11.07
CA THR A 113 0.09 -26.55 11.88
C THR A 113 1.01 -27.75 11.68
N ASN A 114 0.45 -28.97 11.73
CA ASN A 114 1.20 -30.20 11.50
C ASN A 114 1.76 -30.27 10.08
N ALA A 115 0.95 -29.94 9.08
CA ALA A 115 1.38 -29.90 7.68
C ALA A 115 2.52 -28.89 7.46
N SER A 116 2.45 -27.72 8.11
CA SER A 116 3.51 -26.71 8.06
C SER A 116 4.82 -27.19 8.70
N ALA A 117 4.74 -28.01 9.74
CA ALA A 117 5.92 -28.63 10.35
C ALA A 117 6.53 -29.70 9.43
N LEU A 118 5.68 -30.56 8.84
CA LEU A 118 6.11 -31.62 7.92
C LEU A 118 6.68 -31.08 6.60
N ALA A 119 6.15 -29.98 6.09
CA ALA A 119 6.63 -29.35 4.85
C ALA A 119 8.08 -28.85 4.93
N LYS A 120 8.65 -28.72 6.14
CA LYS A 120 10.07 -28.34 6.33
C LYS A 120 11.03 -29.50 6.05
N THR A 121 10.56 -30.74 6.16
CA THR A 121 11.39 -31.95 6.04
C THR A 121 10.93 -32.88 4.92
N SER A 122 9.68 -32.76 4.49
CA SER A 122 9.09 -33.57 3.43
C SER A 122 9.34 -32.97 2.04
N GLN A 123 9.40 -33.83 1.03
CA GLN A 123 9.36 -33.43 -0.38
C GLN A 123 7.93 -33.40 -0.95
N SER A 124 6.93 -33.82 -0.18
CA SER A 124 5.53 -33.78 -0.62
C SER A 124 4.97 -32.37 -0.64
N ASP A 125 4.03 -32.13 -1.55
CA ASP A 125 3.27 -30.89 -1.63
C ASP A 125 2.52 -30.58 -0.32
N TYR A 126 2.48 -29.29 0.05
CA TYR A 126 1.88 -28.83 1.30
C TYR A 126 0.39 -29.18 1.40
N ILE A 127 -0.37 -29.09 0.29
CA ILE A 127 -1.81 -29.36 0.31
C ILE A 127 -2.05 -30.85 0.55
N THR A 128 -1.26 -31.72 -0.07
CA THR A 128 -1.30 -33.17 0.21
C THR A 128 -0.95 -33.46 1.66
N LEU A 129 0.08 -32.81 2.23
CA LEU A 129 0.41 -32.96 3.64
C LEU A 129 -0.73 -32.50 4.56
N PHE A 130 -1.37 -31.39 4.23
CA PHE A 130 -2.54 -30.88 4.96
C PHE A 130 -3.72 -31.86 4.94
N VAL A 131 -4.10 -32.35 3.76
CA VAL A 131 -5.21 -33.31 3.63
C VAL A 131 -4.92 -34.59 4.41
N ASN A 132 -3.70 -35.12 4.28
CA ASN A 132 -3.28 -36.32 5.02
C ASN A 132 -3.31 -36.10 6.55
N GLU A 133 -2.84 -34.96 7.04
CA GLU A 133 -2.88 -34.66 8.48
C GLU A 133 -4.31 -34.44 8.98
N TYR A 134 -5.18 -33.82 8.19
CA TYR A 134 -6.59 -33.70 8.53
C TYR A 134 -7.27 -35.06 8.63
N GLU A 135 -7.03 -35.96 7.67
CA GLU A 135 -7.60 -37.32 7.68
C GLU A 135 -7.06 -38.17 8.84
N LYS A 136 -5.80 -37.97 9.25
CA LYS A 136 -5.25 -38.62 10.46
C LYS A 136 -5.93 -38.13 11.74
N LEU A 137 -6.17 -36.82 11.85
CA LEU A 137 -6.78 -36.22 13.04
C LEU A 137 -8.30 -36.43 13.09
N ASN A 138 -8.96 -36.56 11.94
CA ASN A 138 -10.39 -36.82 11.81
C ASN A 138 -10.67 -37.82 10.67
N PRO A 139 -10.54 -39.14 10.93
CA PRO A 139 -10.69 -40.18 9.89
C PRO A 139 -12.07 -40.23 9.22
N ASN A 140 -13.12 -39.74 9.89
CA ASN A 140 -14.48 -39.67 9.35
C ASN A 140 -14.86 -38.25 8.88
N GLY A 141 -13.92 -37.31 8.96
CA GLY A 141 -14.12 -35.91 8.64
C GLY A 141 -14.18 -35.66 7.13
N LYS A 142 -15.14 -34.83 6.72
CA LYS A 142 -15.26 -34.36 5.33
C LYS A 142 -14.77 -32.93 5.21
N LEU A 143 -13.68 -32.72 4.48
CA LEU A 143 -13.16 -31.38 4.17
C LEU A 143 -14.20 -30.52 3.43
N ALA A 144 -15.11 -31.13 2.67
CA ALA A 144 -16.19 -30.39 2.01
C ALA A 144 -17.06 -29.60 3.01
N THR A 145 -17.22 -30.04 4.26
CA THR A 145 -17.96 -29.27 5.28
C THR A 145 -17.28 -27.96 5.66
N ILE A 146 -15.97 -27.87 5.45
CA ILE A 146 -15.13 -26.70 5.73
C ILE A 146 -15.04 -25.81 4.48
N PHE A 147 -14.87 -26.42 3.30
CA PHE A 147 -14.53 -25.72 2.06
C PHE A 147 -15.71 -25.44 1.14
N SER A 148 -16.90 -26.02 1.35
CA SER A 148 -18.13 -25.66 0.62
C SER A 148 -18.74 -24.34 1.14
N THR A 149 -17.89 -23.32 1.28
CA THR A 149 -18.29 -21.94 1.61
C THR A 149 -19.12 -21.35 0.47
N ARG A 150 -19.86 -20.27 0.74
CA ARG A 150 -20.70 -19.61 -0.26
C ARG A 150 -19.91 -19.23 -1.52
N ASP A 151 -18.67 -18.81 -1.36
CA ASP A 151 -17.82 -18.33 -2.46
C ASP A 151 -17.26 -19.49 -3.30
N ASN A 152 -17.11 -20.68 -2.71
CA ASN A 152 -16.57 -21.86 -3.39
C ASN A 152 -17.65 -22.78 -3.98
N GLN A 153 -18.95 -22.52 -3.74
CA GLN A 153 -20.06 -23.39 -4.11
C GLN A 153 -20.18 -23.69 -5.61
N ALA A 154 -19.61 -22.84 -6.46
CA ALA A 154 -19.51 -23.09 -7.90
C ALA A 154 -18.63 -24.33 -8.20
N ALA A 155 -17.52 -24.49 -7.47
CA ALA A 155 -16.52 -25.53 -7.68
C ALA A 155 -16.65 -26.72 -6.70
N LEU A 156 -17.04 -26.48 -5.45
CA LEU A 156 -17.15 -27.50 -4.40
C LEU A 156 -18.59 -27.67 -3.89
N LYS A 157 -19.06 -28.92 -3.87
CA LYS A 157 -20.38 -29.29 -3.33
C LYS A 157 -20.23 -29.92 -1.94
N PHE A 158 -21.26 -29.85 -1.11
CA PHE A 158 -21.24 -30.39 0.26
C PHE A 158 -20.96 -31.90 0.34
N ASN A 159 -21.22 -32.65 -0.73
CA ASN A 159 -20.94 -34.08 -0.82
C ASN A 159 -19.59 -34.42 -1.48
N SER A 160 -18.76 -33.41 -1.80
CA SER A 160 -17.44 -33.63 -2.38
C SER A 160 -16.54 -34.47 -1.46
N THR A 161 -15.70 -35.30 -2.07
CA THR A 161 -14.72 -36.13 -1.35
C THR A 161 -13.51 -35.29 -0.93
N ASN A 162 -12.73 -35.76 0.05
CA ASN A 162 -11.49 -35.07 0.46
C ASN A 162 -10.49 -34.96 -0.71
N SER A 163 -10.42 -35.96 -1.58
CA SER A 163 -9.59 -35.91 -2.79
C SER A 163 -10.05 -34.85 -3.80
N GLN A 164 -11.37 -34.63 -3.93
CA GLN A 164 -11.89 -33.53 -4.76
C GLN A 164 -11.56 -32.17 -4.15
N VAL A 165 -11.62 -32.04 -2.82
CA VAL A 165 -11.19 -30.82 -2.12
C VAL A 165 -9.68 -30.60 -2.29
N GLU A 166 -8.87 -31.65 -2.21
CA GLU A 166 -7.43 -31.57 -2.46
C GLU A 166 -7.13 -31.03 -3.87
N ALA A 167 -7.80 -31.58 -4.89
CA ALA A 167 -7.64 -31.15 -6.27
C ALA A 167 -8.05 -29.67 -6.46
N TYR A 168 -9.16 -29.26 -5.85
CA TYR A 168 -9.60 -27.86 -5.84
C TYR A 168 -8.56 -26.94 -5.20
N LEU A 169 -8.07 -27.28 -4.01
CA LEU A 169 -7.06 -26.47 -3.32
C LEU A 169 -5.76 -26.34 -4.13
N LYS A 170 -5.37 -27.39 -4.85
CA LYS A 170 -4.20 -27.37 -5.74
C LYS A 170 -4.41 -26.47 -6.95
N ASP A 171 -5.59 -26.49 -7.55
CA ASP A 171 -5.96 -25.62 -8.67
C ASP A 171 -6.00 -24.14 -8.26
N GLU A 172 -6.61 -23.85 -7.09
CA GLU A 172 -6.61 -22.50 -6.51
C GLU A 172 -5.19 -22.02 -6.18
N ALA A 173 -4.32 -22.90 -5.68
CA ALA A 173 -2.92 -22.57 -5.44
C ALA A 173 -2.17 -22.22 -6.74
N ALA A 174 -2.36 -23.02 -7.79
CA ALA A 174 -1.78 -22.73 -9.11
C ALA A 174 -2.30 -21.41 -9.69
N THR A 175 -3.60 -21.14 -9.53
CA THR A 175 -4.24 -19.89 -9.94
C THR A 175 -3.68 -18.69 -9.19
N ALA A 176 -3.55 -18.78 -7.86
CA ALA A 176 -2.96 -17.73 -7.04
C ALA A 176 -1.49 -17.45 -7.41
N VAL A 177 -0.72 -18.48 -7.77
CA VAL A 177 0.65 -18.37 -8.31
C VAL A 177 0.68 -17.57 -9.60
N LYS A 178 -0.20 -17.92 -10.55
CA LYS A 178 -0.29 -17.24 -11.84
C LYS A 178 -0.73 -15.77 -11.68
N GLN A 179 -1.71 -15.51 -10.83
CA GLN A 179 -2.17 -14.14 -10.54
C GLN A 179 -1.06 -13.31 -9.89
N SER A 180 -0.36 -13.88 -8.91
CA SER A 180 0.76 -13.21 -8.25
C SER A 180 1.89 -12.88 -9.24
N TYR A 181 2.19 -13.79 -10.17
CA TYR A 181 3.15 -13.55 -11.25
C TYR A 181 2.73 -12.35 -12.11
N THR A 182 1.48 -12.31 -12.56
CA THR A 182 0.95 -11.19 -13.37
C THR A 182 1.06 -9.86 -12.60
N VAL A 183 0.64 -9.84 -11.34
CA VAL A 183 0.69 -8.63 -10.49
C VAL A 183 2.13 -8.16 -10.29
N LEU A 184 3.06 -9.08 -10.02
CA LEU A 184 4.47 -8.75 -9.84
C LEU A 184 5.07 -8.19 -11.13
N ASN A 185 4.76 -8.79 -12.28
CA ASN A 185 5.20 -8.30 -13.58
C ASN A 185 4.76 -6.83 -13.81
N THR A 186 3.46 -6.55 -13.67
CA THR A 186 2.92 -5.20 -13.84
C THR A 186 3.52 -4.18 -12.87
N ARG A 187 3.79 -4.57 -11.62
CA ARG A 187 4.42 -3.68 -10.62
C ARG A 187 5.86 -3.35 -10.95
N ILE A 188 6.60 -4.33 -11.46
CA ILE A 188 8.01 -4.19 -11.78
C ILE A 188 8.17 -3.28 -13.01
N ASP A 189 7.31 -3.43 -14.02
CA ASP A 189 7.28 -2.57 -15.21
C ASP A 189 7.14 -1.07 -14.86
N GLN A 190 6.36 -0.75 -13.82
CA GLN A 190 6.13 0.63 -13.38
C GLN A 190 7.33 1.28 -12.66
N PHE A 191 8.37 0.51 -12.31
CA PHE A 191 9.50 1.01 -11.52
C PHE A 191 10.73 1.39 -12.34
N GLY A 192 10.64 1.31 -13.68
CA GLY A 192 11.72 1.73 -14.57
C GLY A 192 12.98 0.88 -14.42
N VAL A 193 12.84 -0.37 -13.96
CA VAL A 193 13.94 -1.33 -14.01
C VAL A 193 14.13 -1.81 -15.44
N THR A 194 15.37 -1.81 -15.87
CA THR A 194 15.73 -2.22 -17.22
C THR A 194 15.78 -3.74 -17.25
N GLN A 195 14.83 -4.37 -17.94
CA GLN A 195 14.85 -5.81 -18.22
C GLN A 195 14.81 -6.69 -16.95
N PRO A 196 13.72 -6.66 -16.18
CA PRO A 196 13.54 -7.61 -15.08
C PRO A 196 13.46 -9.05 -15.61
N ASN A 197 14.02 -10.00 -14.86
CA ASN A 197 13.84 -11.42 -15.13
C ASN A 197 12.94 -12.01 -14.04
N ILE A 198 11.74 -12.45 -14.44
CA ILE A 198 10.75 -13.02 -13.54
C ILE A 198 10.46 -14.43 -14.02
N GLN A 199 10.70 -15.42 -13.16
CA GLN A 199 10.54 -16.83 -13.50
C GLN A 199 9.68 -17.53 -12.47
N LEU A 200 8.72 -18.31 -12.95
CA LEU A 200 7.98 -19.25 -12.13
C LEU A 200 8.83 -20.51 -11.95
N GLU A 201 9.24 -20.79 -10.72
CA GLU A 201 9.88 -22.07 -10.42
C GLU A 201 8.84 -23.18 -10.54
N GLN A 202 9.10 -24.12 -11.43
CA GLN A 202 8.21 -25.26 -11.65
C GLN A 202 8.13 -26.10 -10.38
N ASN A 203 6.90 -26.45 -9.98
CA ASN A 203 6.59 -27.36 -8.87
C ASN A 203 6.94 -26.85 -7.45
N THR A 204 7.37 -25.60 -7.25
CA THR A 204 7.72 -25.09 -5.91
C THR A 204 6.84 -23.94 -5.42
N ASN A 205 5.87 -23.48 -6.22
CA ASN A 205 5.02 -22.31 -5.94
C ASN A 205 5.83 -21.04 -5.61
N ARG A 206 7.04 -20.95 -6.17
CA ARG A 206 7.98 -19.85 -5.98
C ARG A 206 8.11 -19.04 -7.27
N ILE A 207 8.30 -17.75 -7.09
CA ILE A 207 8.56 -16.79 -8.15
C ILE A 207 9.96 -16.22 -7.89
N LEU A 208 10.89 -16.52 -8.78
CA LEU A 208 12.23 -15.93 -8.79
C LEU A 208 12.17 -14.60 -9.52
N ILE A 209 12.70 -13.56 -8.90
CA ILE A 209 12.69 -12.20 -9.42
C ILE A 209 14.11 -11.64 -9.35
N GLU A 210 14.67 -11.33 -10.50
CA GLU A 210 15.96 -10.67 -10.62
C GLU A 210 15.76 -9.28 -11.20
N LEU A 211 16.28 -8.28 -10.50
CA LEU A 211 16.15 -6.88 -10.84
C LEU A 211 17.56 -6.26 -10.96
N PRO A 212 18.18 -6.36 -12.14
CA PRO A 212 19.49 -5.74 -12.41
C PRO A 212 19.42 -4.21 -12.30
N GLY A 213 20.46 -3.60 -11.75
CA GLY A 213 20.59 -2.14 -11.65
C GLY A 213 19.75 -1.48 -10.54
N VAL A 214 19.02 -2.25 -9.73
CA VAL A 214 18.30 -1.71 -8.56
C VAL A 214 19.28 -1.24 -7.49
N LYS A 215 19.16 0.02 -7.07
CA LYS A 215 19.97 0.62 -5.99
C LYS A 215 19.24 0.73 -4.65
N ASP A 216 17.92 0.86 -4.66
CA ASP A 216 17.10 1.04 -3.46
C ASP A 216 16.33 -0.26 -3.14
N HIS A 217 17.00 -1.16 -2.42
CA HIS A 217 16.45 -2.47 -2.08
C HIS A 217 15.22 -2.39 -1.16
N ASP A 218 15.19 -1.44 -0.23
CA ASP A 218 14.09 -1.35 0.74
C ASP A 218 12.80 -0.89 0.10
N ARG A 219 12.88 0.05 -0.86
CA ARG A 219 11.72 0.47 -1.64
C ARG A 219 11.18 -0.65 -2.51
N VAL A 220 12.05 -1.42 -3.17
CA VAL A 220 11.61 -2.54 -4.00
C VAL A 220 11.09 -3.68 -3.14
N ARG A 221 11.71 -4.00 -2.00
CA ARG A 221 11.17 -4.94 -1.02
C ARG A 221 9.77 -4.55 -0.60
N LYS A 222 9.55 -3.29 -0.20
CA LYS A 222 8.23 -2.79 0.22
C LYS A 222 7.18 -2.92 -0.89
N LEU A 223 7.58 -2.72 -2.15
CA LEU A 223 6.70 -2.87 -3.29
C LEU A 223 6.33 -4.33 -3.55
N LEU A 224 7.33 -5.21 -3.60
CA LEU A 224 7.15 -6.63 -3.86
C LEU A 224 6.36 -7.31 -2.72
N SER A 225 6.61 -6.91 -1.47
CA SER A 225 5.91 -7.45 -0.29
C SER A 225 4.53 -6.84 -0.05
N GLY A 226 4.17 -5.74 -0.73
CA GLY A 226 2.89 -5.08 -0.52
C GLY A 226 1.74 -5.96 -1.01
N THR A 227 0.78 -6.31 -0.14
CA THR A 227 -0.45 -6.99 -0.55
C THR A 227 -1.26 -6.09 -1.49
N ALA A 228 -1.50 -6.53 -2.73
CA ALA A 228 -2.24 -5.77 -3.76
C ALA A 228 -3.76 -5.85 -3.53
N LYS A 229 -4.22 -5.64 -2.29
CA LYS A 229 -5.66 -5.64 -2.03
C LYS A 229 -6.25 -4.32 -2.49
N LEU A 230 -6.74 -4.30 -3.72
CA LEU A 230 -7.51 -3.18 -4.23
C LEU A 230 -8.94 -3.33 -3.74
N GLU A 231 -9.45 -2.30 -3.09
CA GLU A 231 -10.79 -2.27 -2.50
C GLU A 231 -11.48 -0.97 -2.87
N PHE A 232 -12.69 -1.08 -3.38
CA PHE A 232 -13.50 0.07 -3.73
C PHE A 232 -14.56 0.26 -2.65
N TYR A 233 -14.51 1.42 -2.03
CA TYR A 233 -15.51 1.85 -1.07
C TYR A 233 -16.29 3.02 -1.65
N GLN A 234 -17.59 3.02 -1.39
CA GLN A 234 -18.37 4.25 -1.50
C GLN A 234 -17.90 5.23 -0.41
N THR A 235 -18.15 6.52 -0.62
CA THR A 235 -17.76 7.59 0.30
C THR A 235 -18.98 8.36 0.78
N PHE A 236 -18.87 8.94 1.98
CA PHE A 236 -19.79 9.97 2.42
C PHE A 236 -19.38 11.31 1.81
N ASP A 237 -20.36 12.15 1.51
CA ASP A 237 -20.06 13.54 1.13
C ASP A 237 -19.65 14.33 2.37
N ASN A 238 -18.73 15.28 2.21
CA ASN A 238 -18.27 16.17 3.27
C ASN A 238 -19.42 16.86 4.00
N ALA A 239 -20.48 17.27 3.29
CA ALA A 239 -21.65 17.90 3.89
C ALA A 239 -22.43 16.94 4.82
N GLU A 240 -22.41 15.63 4.54
CA GLU A 240 -23.05 14.60 5.39
C GLU A 240 -22.26 14.37 6.69
N VAL A 241 -20.93 14.54 6.64
CA VAL A 241 -20.02 14.20 7.74
C VAL A 241 -19.73 15.38 8.65
N TYR A 242 -19.78 16.61 8.12
CA TYR A 242 -19.45 17.82 8.87
C TYR A 242 -20.25 17.99 10.19
N PRO A 243 -21.58 17.74 10.25
CA PRO A 243 -22.33 17.81 11.49
C PRO A 243 -21.84 16.81 12.55
N LEU A 244 -21.44 15.60 12.12
CA LEU A 244 -20.87 14.59 13.01
C LEU A 244 -19.53 15.06 13.59
N LEU A 245 -18.62 15.60 12.77
CA LEU A 245 -17.34 16.12 13.25
C LEU A 245 -17.52 17.28 14.23
N THR A 246 -18.50 18.15 14.01
CA THR A 246 -18.86 19.23 14.93
C THR A 246 -19.39 18.69 16.26
N ASN A 247 -20.22 17.65 16.23
CA ASN A 247 -20.70 16.99 17.44
C ASN A 247 -19.55 16.34 18.23
N ILE A 248 -18.63 15.66 17.53
CA ILE A 248 -17.42 15.07 18.14
C ILE A 248 -16.57 16.15 18.81
N ASP A 249 -16.32 17.28 18.14
CA ASP A 249 -15.55 18.40 18.69
C ASP A 249 -16.17 18.94 19.99
N ASN A 250 -17.49 19.16 20.00
CA ASN A 250 -18.24 19.61 21.17
C ASN A 250 -18.18 18.60 22.33
N LEU A 251 -18.31 17.31 22.05
CA LEU A 251 -18.21 16.23 23.04
C LEU A 251 -16.81 16.24 23.71
N LEU A 252 -15.76 16.37 22.90
CA LEU A 252 -14.39 16.43 23.39
C LEU A 252 -14.12 17.71 24.22
N ALA A 253 -14.70 18.84 23.81
CA ALA A 253 -14.59 20.11 24.53
C ALA A 253 -15.28 20.02 25.90
N ALA A 254 -16.50 19.44 25.95
CA ALA A 254 -17.24 19.22 27.19
C ALA A 254 -16.46 18.31 28.16
N LYS A 255 -15.86 17.23 27.65
CA LYS A 255 -15.03 16.31 28.44
C LYS A 255 -13.76 16.97 28.99
N SER A 256 -13.13 17.84 28.20
CA SER A 256 -11.95 18.59 28.63
C SER A 256 -12.30 19.54 29.79
N LYS A 257 -13.43 20.26 29.70
CA LYS A 257 -13.93 21.12 30.79
C LYS A 257 -14.29 20.34 32.06
N ALA A 258 -14.90 19.15 31.93
CA ALA A 258 -15.25 18.30 33.07
C ALA A 258 -14.00 17.75 33.79
N THR A 259 -12.96 17.39 33.03
CA THR A 259 -11.69 16.87 33.58
C THR A 259 -10.93 17.95 34.36
N ASP A 260 -10.91 19.19 33.87
CA ASP A 260 -10.31 20.32 34.58
C ASP A 260 -11.07 20.63 35.89
N THR A 261 -12.40 20.53 35.87
CA THR A 261 -13.22 20.72 37.07
C THR A 261 -12.97 19.62 38.12
N ALA A 262 -12.78 18.36 37.70
CA ALA A 262 -12.45 17.24 38.60
C ALA A 262 -11.02 17.32 39.18
N LYS A 263 -10.08 17.93 38.44
CA LYS A 263 -8.69 18.15 38.90
C LYS A 263 -8.58 19.30 39.91
N VAL A 264 -9.45 20.31 39.78
CA VAL A 264 -9.60 21.39 40.78
C VAL A 264 -10.34 20.89 42.04
N ALA A 265 -11.30 19.98 41.90
CA ALA A 265 -11.99 19.38 43.05
C ALA A 265 -11.10 18.45 43.89
N SER A 266 -10.18 17.70 43.26
CA SER A 266 -9.26 16.78 43.96
C SER A 266 -8.05 17.46 44.63
N THR A 267 -7.81 18.75 44.35
CA THR A 267 -6.71 19.53 44.98
C THR A 267 -7.14 20.30 46.23
N ASN A 268 -8.43 20.35 46.56
CA ASN A 268 -8.95 21.01 47.76
C ASN A 268 -9.11 20.08 48.98
N ALA A 269 -8.67 18.82 48.91
CA ALA A 269 -8.88 17.82 49.98
C ALA A 269 -7.60 17.34 50.71
N LYS A 270 -6.41 17.91 50.48
CA LYS A 270 -5.24 17.68 51.34
C LYS A 270 -4.43 18.97 51.55
N LYS A 271 -4.66 19.57 52.71
CA LYS A 271 -3.79 20.56 53.34
C LYS A 271 -2.63 19.80 53.95
N ASP A 272 -1.49 19.73 53.25
CA ASP A 272 -0.20 19.57 53.93
C ASP A 272 0.98 20.03 53.09
N THR A 273 2.00 20.46 53.83
CA THR A 273 3.07 21.37 53.40
C THR A 273 4.24 20.60 52.77
N ALA A 274 4.81 21.18 51.70
CA ALA A 274 6.09 20.84 51.05
C ALA A 274 6.12 19.74 49.95
N ALA A 275 6.68 20.16 48.81
CA ALA A 275 7.19 19.38 47.66
C ALA A 275 6.19 18.78 46.65
N ALA A 276 5.63 19.64 45.79
CA ALA A 276 5.21 19.26 44.43
C ALA A 276 5.29 20.45 43.45
N LYS A 277 6.52 20.92 43.15
CA LYS A 277 6.77 21.78 41.99
C LYS A 277 6.88 20.89 40.74
N GLY A 278 5.81 20.78 39.96
CA GLY A 278 5.84 20.01 38.69
C GLY A 278 4.98 20.59 37.57
N GLY A 279 3.67 20.77 37.78
CA GLY A 279 2.75 21.15 36.69
C GLY A 279 2.53 22.65 36.47
N LEU A 280 2.62 23.45 37.53
CA LEU A 280 2.34 24.91 37.50
C LEU A 280 3.60 25.77 37.35
N SER A 281 4.78 25.15 37.29
CA SER A 281 6.05 25.88 37.16
C SER A 281 6.35 26.30 35.72
N LEU A 282 5.78 25.62 34.70
CA LEU A 282 6.04 25.96 33.29
C LEU A 282 5.25 27.20 32.87
N LEU A 283 3.97 27.28 33.22
CA LEU A 283 3.13 28.44 32.92
C LEU A 283 3.59 29.72 33.68
N ASN A 284 4.12 29.55 34.89
CA ASN A 284 4.70 30.65 35.68
C ASN A 284 6.14 31.01 35.28
N LYS A 285 6.90 30.10 34.65
CA LYS A 285 8.21 30.41 34.05
C LYS A 285 8.06 31.11 32.69
N VAL A 286 7.03 30.76 31.91
CA VAL A 286 6.72 31.43 30.63
C VAL A 286 6.21 32.86 30.85
N LYS A 287 5.44 33.13 31.91
CA LYS A 287 5.07 34.51 32.30
C LYS A 287 6.24 35.39 32.74
N LYS A 288 7.41 34.81 33.06
CA LYS A 288 8.64 35.55 33.41
C LYS A 288 9.61 35.73 32.24
N ALA A 289 9.34 35.15 31.07
CA ALA A 289 10.10 35.40 29.85
C ALA A 289 9.25 36.33 28.97
N GLY A 290 9.59 37.61 28.93
CA GLY A 290 8.84 38.65 28.21
C GLY A 290 8.88 38.51 26.68
N LYS A 291 8.20 37.50 26.13
CA LYS A 291 7.81 37.42 24.71
C LYS A 291 6.36 36.94 24.61
N ASP A 292 5.56 37.73 23.90
CA ASP A 292 4.11 37.62 23.64
C ASP A 292 3.39 36.33 24.08
N THR A 293 2.90 36.33 25.32
CA THR A 293 2.05 35.28 25.88
C THR A 293 0.58 35.36 25.41
N SER A 294 0.21 36.40 24.67
CA SER A 294 -1.17 36.65 24.21
C SER A 294 -1.61 35.71 23.08
N ALA A 295 -0.69 35.33 22.17
CA ALA A 295 -0.97 34.40 21.08
C ALA A 295 -1.07 32.95 21.57
N LEU A 296 -0.20 32.55 22.50
CA LEU A 296 -0.18 31.21 23.10
C LEU A 296 -1.40 30.95 24.00
N ALA A 297 -1.85 31.96 24.76
CA ALA A 297 -3.06 31.86 25.56
C ALA A 297 -4.31 31.72 24.69
N LYS A 298 -4.43 32.52 23.62
CA LYS A 298 -5.52 32.40 22.64
C LYS A 298 -5.54 31.04 21.94
N GLN A 299 -4.36 30.48 21.65
CA GLN A 299 -4.25 29.15 21.05
C GLN A 299 -4.68 28.04 22.03
N ALA A 300 -4.31 28.14 23.31
CA ALA A 300 -4.72 27.19 24.33
C ALA A 300 -6.24 27.23 24.57
N ASP A 301 -6.84 28.43 24.61
CA ASP A 301 -8.29 28.61 24.77
C ASP A 301 -9.06 28.07 23.56
N LEU A 302 -8.56 28.29 22.34
CA LEU A 302 -9.17 27.74 21.12
C LEU A 302 -9.10 26.21 21.10
N MET A 303 -7.97 25.62 21.51
CA MET A 303 -7.82 24.16 21.60
C MET A 303 -8.69 23.54 22.70
N ALA A 304 -9.00 24.28 23.77
CA ALA A 304 -9.91 23.82 24.81
C ALA A 304 -11.38 23.88 24.38
N GLN A 305 -11.74 24.84 23.53
CA GLN A 305 -13.10 25.01 23.00
C GLN A 305 -13.37 24.13 21.78
N HIS A 306 -12.34 23.90 20.96
CA HIS A 306 -12.41 23.19 19.68
C HIS A 306 -11.26 22.18 19.54
N PRO A 307 -11.23 21.15 20.40
CA PRO A 307 -10.09 20.24 20.49
C PRO A 307 -9.82 19.43 19.22
N LEU A 308 -10.86 19.02 18.49
CA LEU A 308 -10.72 18.31 17.21
C LEU A 308 -10.46 19.31 16.07
N MET A 309 -11.24 20.39 15.98
CA MET A 309 -11.13 21.35 14.87
C MET A 309 -9.82 22.15 14.90
N ALA A 310 -9.16 22.25 16.06
CA ALA A 310 -7.82 22.82 16.17
C ALA A 310 -6.72 21.99 15.50
N VAL A 311 -6.98 20.70 15.24
CA VAL A 311 -6.01 19.76 14.63
C VAL A 311 -6.53 19.09 13.35
N LEU A 312 -7.81 19.27 13.03
CA LEU A 312 -8.48 18.79 11.82
C LEU A 312 -9.30 19.92 11.22
N THR A 313 -8.77 20.57 10.19
CA THR A 313 -9.46 21.67 9.51
C THR A 313 -10.47 21.13 8.51
N PRO A 314 -11.75 21.55 8.54
CA PRO A 314 -12.74 21.14 7.55
C PRO A 314 -12.31 21.46 6.12
N TYR A 315 -12.67 20.60 5.17
CA TYR A 315 -12.36 20.85 3.77
C TYR A 315 -13.39 21.80 3.16
N ILE A 316 -12.94 23.00 2.78
CA ILE A 316 -13.79 24.08 2.26
C ILE A 316 -13.26 24.62 0.93
N TYR A 317 -14.16 25.17 0.13
CA TYR A 317 -13.83 25.94 -1.07
C TYR A 317 -14.46 27.33 -1.00
N GLN A 318 -13.92 28.27 -1.78
CA GLN A 318 -14.56 29.56 -2.01
C GLN A 318 -15.39 29.48 -3.30
N ASP A 319 -16.66 29.86 -3.21
CA ASP A 319 -17.50 29.99 -4.38
C ASP A 319 -17.16 31.24 -5.21
N GLN A 320 -17.85 31.45 -6.33
CA GLN A 320 -17.65 32.60 -7.22
C GLN A 320 -17.91 33.95 -6.54
N ASN A 321 -18.66 33.96 -5.43
CA ASN A 321 -18.97 35.15 -4.63
C ASN A 321 -17.98 35.34 -3.46
N GLY A 322 -16.96 34.49 -3.35
CA GLY A 322 -15.97 34.51 -2.28
C GLY A 322 -16.50 33.98 -0.94
N GLN A 323 -17.70 33.42 -0.89
CA GLN A 323 -18.24 32.78 0.31
C GLN A 323 -17.60 31.41 0.50
N GLN A 324 -17.21 31.11 1.74
CA GLN A 324 -16.66 29.81 2.10
C GLN A 324 -17.79 28.80 2.25
N GLN A 325 -17.71 27.69 1.51
CA GLN A 325 -18.64 26.58 1.58
C GLN A 325 -17.87 25.27 1.77
N LEU A 326 -18.54 24.24 2.31
CA LEU A 326 -17.95 22.91 2.40
C LEU A 326 -17.71 22.37 1.00
N ALA A 327 -16.48 21.94 0.73
CA ALA A 327 -16.14 21.37 -0.55
C ALA A 327 -16.88 20.05 -0.75
N PRO A 328 -17.57 19.84 -1.89
CA PRO A 328 -18.24 18.58 -2.17
C PRO A 328 -17.21 17.45 -2.34
N GLY A 329 -17.66 16.23 -2.11
CA GLY A 329 -16.86 15.02 -2.28
C GLY A 329 -16.35 14.41 -0.97
N PRO A 330 -15.39 13.48 -1.08
CA PRO A 330 -15.12 12.52 0.00
C PRO A 330 -14.13 13.01 1.07
N ILE A 331 -13.50 14.17 0.85
CA ILE A 331 -12.52 14.74 1.77
C ILE A 331 -13.28 15.53 2.83
N VAL A 332 -13.18 15.08 4.09
CA VAL A 332 -13.93 15.66 5.22
C VAL A 332 -13.06 16.58 6.08
N GLY A 333 -11.74 16.51 5.93
CA GLY A 333 -10.83 17.38 6.67
C GLY A 333 -9.38 17.24 6.26
N LEU A 334 -8.58 18.19 6.74
CA LEU A 334 -7.14 18.31 6.50
C LEU A 334 -6.42 18.37 7.83
N SER A 335 -5.32 17.64 7.97
CA SER A 335 -4.49 17.67 9.18
C SER A 335 -3.00 17.68 8.83
N ALA A 336 -2.21 18.39 9.63
CA ALA A 336 -0.76 18.32 9.50
C ALA A 336 -0.26 16.94 9.95
N GLN A 337 0.81 16.43 9.33
CA GLN A 337 1.38 15.11 9.63
C GLN A 337 1.65 14.89 11.13
N LYS A 338 2.06 15.93 11.85
CA LYS A 338 2.35 15.87 13.29
C LYS A 338 1.09 15.70 14.16
N ASP A 339 -0.08 16.02 13.64
CA ASP A 339 -1.35 16.09 14.36
C ASP A 339 -2.28 14.90 14.05
N THR A 340 -2.00 14.09 13.01
CA THR A 340 -2.82 12.94 12.61
C THR A 340 -2.98 11.90 13.70
N ALA A 341 -1.94 11.65 14.50
CA ALA A 341 -2.01 10.74 15.64
C ALA A 341 -3.01 11.22 16.69
N LYS A 342 -3.02 12.53 16.97
CA LYS A 342 -3.96 13.14 17.92
C LYS A 342 -5.40 13.10 17.41
N VAL A 343 -5.60 13.31 16.10
CA VAL A 343 -6.91 13.12 15.47
C VAL A 343 -7.38 11.67 15.62
N ASN A 344 -6.50 10.68 15.40
CA ASN A 344 -6.84 9.26 15.59
C ASN A 344 -7.22 8.95 17.05
N ASP A 345 -6.49 9.47 18.02
CA ASP A 345 -6.79 9.29 19.45
C ASP A 345 -8.19 9.81 19.80
N TYR A 346 -8.59 10.95 19.23
CA TYR A 346 -9.94 11.48 19.40
C TYR A 346 -11.00 10.59 18.75
N LEU A 347 -10.82 10.24 17.47
CA LEU A 347 -11.79 9.45 16.69
C LEU A 347 -11.95 8.01 17.21
N THR A 348 -10.93 7.46 17.89
CA THR A 348 -10.96 6.10 18.43
C THR A 348 -11.35 6.04 19.92
N SER A 349 -11.52 7.19 20.58
CA SER A 349 -11.96 7.21 21.98
C SER A 349 -13.34 6.56 22.14
N PRO A 350 -13.61 5.81 23.24
CA PRO A 350 -14.86 5.06 23.40
C PRO A 350 -16.13 5.91 23.24
N ASP A 351 -16.11 7.13 23.78
CA ASP A 351 -17.26 8.06 23.73
C ASP A 351 -17.52 8.51 22.28
N VAL A 352 -16.47 8.88 21.54
CA VAL A 352 -16.57 9.28 20.13
C VAL A 352 -16.95 8.12 19.23
N LYS A 353 -16.39 6.93 19.48
CA LYS A 353 -16.71 5.72 18.72
C LYS A 353 -18.19 5.34 18.85
N SER A 354 -18.84 5.68 19.96
CA SER A 354 -20.26 5.38 20.18
C SER A 354 -21.21 6.22 19.32
N ILE A 355 -20.77 7.41 18.88
CA ILE A 355 -21.57 8.33 18.05
C ILE A 355 -21.24 8.25 16.55
N ILE A 356 -20.12 7.61 16.18
CA ILE A 356 -19.79 7.35 14.77
C ILE A 356 -20.68 6.21 14.26
N PRO A 357 -21.39 6.39 13.12
CA PRO A 357 -22.20 5.32 12.51
C PRO A 357 -21.37 4.05 12.24
N GLN A 358 -21.95 2.87 12.50
CA GLN A 358 -21.28 1.58 12.31
C GLN A 358 -20.85 1.33 10.85
N ASN A 359 -21.55 1.94 9.89
CA ASN A 359 -21.24 1.86 8.47
C ASN A 359 -20.23 2.93 8.00
N MET A 360 -19.60 3.66 8.91
CA MET A 360 -18.65 4.73 8.59
C MET A 360 -17.26 4.42 9.14
N LYS A 361 -16.24 4.66 8.32
CA LYS A 361 -14.83 4.58 8.73
C LYS A 361 -14.03 5.74 8.18
N PHE A 362 -13.17 6.31 9.02
CA PHE A 362 -12.24 7.37 8.62
C PHE A 362 -10.90 6.79 8.16
N LEU A 363 -10.37 7.30 7.06
CA LEU A 363 -9.09 6.88 6.48
C LEU A 363 -8.26 8.10 6.02
N TRP A 364 -6.95 8.02 6.18
CA TRP A 364 -6.03 9.06 5.70
C TRP A 364 -5.58 8.81 4.27
N SER A 365 -5.30 9.88 3.53
CA SER A 365 -4.56 9.79 2.27
C SER A 365 -3.21 9.08 2.47
N VAL A 366 -2.79 8.29 1.48
CA VAL A 366 -1.48 7.61 1.52
C VAL A 366 -0.33 8.62 1.39
N LYS A 367 -0.54 9.68 0.59
CA LYS A 367 0.42 10.76 0.34
C LYS A 367 -0.15 12.09 0.86
N PRO A 368 0.72 13.01 1.32
CA PRO A 368 0.27 14.37 1.61
C PRO A 368 -0.10 15.12 0.32
N LYS A 369 -0.84 16.23 0.46
CA LYS A 369 -1.06 17.16 -0.66
C LYS A 369 0.27 17.62 -1.23
N GLU A 370 0.32 17.84 -2.55
CA GLU A 370 1.54 18.19 -3.25
C GLU A 370 2.32 19.31 -2.57
N LYS A 371 3.64 19.08 -2.40
CA LYS A 371 4.58 20.02 -1.78
C LYS A 371 4.19 20.47 -0.36
N SER A 372 3.40 19.66 0.36
CA SER A 372 2.97 19.94 1.74
C SER A 372 3.25 18.78 2.70
N LYS A 373 3.01 19.00 3.99
CA LYS A 373 2.94 17.95 5.02
C LYS A 373 1.51 17.79 5.57
N ILE A 374 0.52 18.04 4.72
CA ILE A 374 -0.90 18.01 5.07
C ILE A 374 -1.51 16.75 4.45
N PHE A 375 -2.20 15.98 5.27
CA PHE A 375 -2.91 14.77 4.88
C PHE A 375 -4.42 15.03 4.84
N GLU A 376 -5.08 14.34 3.93
CA GLU A 376 -6.54 14.42 3.74
C GLU A 376 -7.21 13.28 4.50
N LEU A 377 -8.27 13.60 5.23
CA LEU A 377 -9.13 12.64 5.89
C LEU A 377 -10.34 12.35 5.00
N TYR A 378 -10.60 11.07 4.77
CA TYR A 378 -11.73 10.57 4.01
C TYR A 378 -12.72 9.85 4.93
N ALA A 379 -14.00 9.93 4.62
CA ALA A 379 -15.05 9.12 5.25
C ALA A 379 -15.61 8.10 4.26
N ILE A 380 -15.35 6.83 4.50
CA ILE A 380 -15.80 5.72 3.65
C ILE A 380 -17.04 5.02 4.22
N LYS A 381 -17.88 4.51 3.31
CA LYS A 381 -19.08 3.72 3.58
C LYS A 381 -18.74 2.23 3.56
N LEU A 382 -19.01 1.56 4.67
CA LEU A 382 -18.90 0.11 4.80
C LEU A 382 -20.20 -0.55 4.29
N ALA A 383 -20.34 -0.60 2.97
CA ALA A 383 -21.58 -1.01 2.29
C ALA A 383 -21.52 -2.41 1.66
N GLY A 384 -20.36 -3.06 1.63
CA GLY A 384 -20.18 -4.40 1.10
C GLY A 384 -20.60 -5.52 2.06
N ALA A 385 -20.37 -6.77 1.65
CA ALA A 385 -20.56 -7.94 2.51
C ALA A 385 -19.77 -7.78 3.82
N GLU A 386 -20.40 -8.13 4.96
CA GLU A 386 -19.80 -8.02 6.29
C GLU A 386 -19.26 -6.61 6.66
N ASN A 387 -19.87 -5.54 6.14
CA ASN A 387 -19.37 -4.16 6.27
C ASN A 387 -18.00 -3.97 5.58
N GLY A 388 -17.79 -4.66 4.46
CA GLY A 388 -16.58 -4.62 3.65
C GLY A 388 -16.64 -3.68 2.44
N PRO A 389 -15.69 -3.80 1.49
CA PRO A 389 -15.69 -3.04 0.24
C PRO A 389 -16.83 -3.46 -0.68
N VAL A 390 -17.28 -2.54 -1.53
CA VAL A 390 -18.34 -2.81 -2.52
C VAL A 390 -17.80 -3.64 -3.69
N LEU A 391 -16.53 -3.45 -4.05
CA LEU A 391 -15.80 -4.25 -5.04
C LEU A 391 -14.38 -4.50 -4.55
N SER A 392 -13.80 -5.66 -4.88
CA SER A 392 -12.37 -5.93 -4.73
C SER A 392 -11.68 -6.00 -6.10
N GLY A 393 -10.35 -5.93 -6.12
CA GLY A 393 -9.57 -6.10 -7.34
C GLY A 393 -9.72 -7.48 -7.99
N ASP A 394 -10.21 -8.49 -7.26
CA ASP A 394 -10.34 -9.87 -7.75
C ASP A 394 -11.39 -10.01 -8.86
N VAL A 395 -12.31 -9.05 -8.96
CA VAL A 395 -13.37 -9.01 -9.98
C VAL A 395 -13.11 -7.99 -11.09
N ILE A 396 -11.94 -7.36 -11.11
CA ILE A 396 -11.58 -6.33 -12.10
C ILE A 396 -10.46 -6.87 -12.99
N ASN A 397 -10.76 -7.01 -14.28
CA ASN A 397 -9.83 -7.42 -15.31
C ASN A 397 -9.13 -6.23 -15.96
N ASP A 398 -9.82 -5.09 -16.12
CA ASP A 398 -9.28 -3.86 -16.70
C ASP A 398 -9.93 -2.62 -16.08
N ALA A 399 -9.20 -1.51 -16.03
CA ALA A 399 -9.70 -0.22 -15.56
C ALA A 399 -9.09 0.93 -16.38
N ARG A 400 -9.95 1.78 -16.95
CA ARG A 400 -9.52 2.94 -17.73
C ARG A 400 -10.26 4.21 -17.33
N SER A 401 -9.56 5.34 -17.41
CA SER A 401 -10.19 6.65 -17.29
C SER A 401 -11.06 6.89 -18.52
N ASP A 402 -12.28 7.35 -18.31
CA ASP A 402 -13.20 7.82 -19.34
C ASP A 402 -13.83 9.14 -18.89
N THR A 403 -14.68 9.72 -19.73
CA THR A 403 -15.47 10.89 -19.38
C THR A 403 -16.93 10.58 -19.68
N ASP A 404 -17.80 10.75 -18.68
CA ASP A 404 -19.22 10.52 -18.83
C ASP A 404 -19.83 11.46 -19.90
N PRO A 405 -21.04 11.18 -20.41
CA PRO A 405 -21.71 12.06 -21.38
C PRO A 405 -21.98 13.50 -20.89
N LYS A 406 -21.78 13.77 -19.60
CA LYS A 406 -21.93 15.10 -18.98
C LYS A 406 -20.58 15.82 -18.81
N GLY A 407 -19.47 15.22 -19.24
CA GLY A 407 -18.13 15.81 -19.15
C GLY A 407 -17.42 15.56 -17.82
N ASN A 408 -17.94 14.70 -16.94
CA ASN A 408 -17.30 14.36 -15.68
C ASN A 408 -16.31 13.20 -15.87
N PRO A 409 -15.11 13.26 -15.26
CA PRO A 409 -14.18 12.14 -15.29
C PRO A 409 -14.79 10.93 -14.58
N GLU A 410 -14.77 9.78 -15.23
CA GLU A 410 -15.16 8.49 -14.66
C GLU A 410 -14.08 7.42 -14.87
N VAL A 411 -14.20 6.31 -14.15
CA VAL A 411 -13.32 5.15 -14.33
C VAL A 411 -14.21 3.97 -14.70
N ILE A 412 -14.03 3.46 -15.92
CA ILE A 412 -14.70 2.25 -16.38
C ILE A 412 -13.86 1.06 -15.96
N MET A 413 -14.51 0.09 -15.31
CA MET A 413 -13.91 -1.15 -14.83
C MET A 413 -14.66 -2.33 -15.44
N THR A 414 -13.94 -3.33 -15.97
CA THR A 414 -14.51 -4.56 -16.59
C THR A 414 -13.90 -5.81 -16.01
#